data_AF-A0A1W9PWC9-F1
#
_entry.id   AF-A0A1W9PWC9-F1
#
_cell.length_a   1.000
_cell.length_b   1.000
_cell.length_c   1.000
_cell.angle_alpha   90.00
_cell.angle_beta   90.00
_cell.angle_gamma   90.00
#
_symmetry.space_group_name_H-M   'P 1'
#
loop_
_entity.id
_entity.type
_entity.pdbx_description
1 polymer ?
#
loop_
_entity_poly.entity_id
_entity_poly.type
_entity_poly.pdbx_seq_one_letter_code
_entity_poly.pdbx_strand_id
1 'polypeptide(L)'
;MPSTISGINRLPYPEKRAIYANIIAPELLNAFHIPPSLQDAEGRDLLRLRCPENSTDAKMALYRYKDAPDPIFYGHITDTINNQIHILLYGLNDPSVQRFRIYTPI
;
A
#
# COMPACT_ATOMS: atom_id res chain seq x y z
N MET A 1 -3.58 3.24 21.47
CA MET A 1 -3.38 2.91 20.04
C MET A 1 -2.64 1.58 19.97
N PRO A 2 -3.00 0.66 19.05
CA PRO A 2 -2.28 -0.60 18.91
C PRO A 2 -0.82 -0.34 18.55
N SER A 3 0.10 -1.07 19.18
CA SER A 3 1.56 -0.93 18.99
C SER A 3 2.16 -1.97 18.05
N THR A 4 1.33 -2.83 17.46
CA THR A 4 1.75 -3.94 16.58
C THR A 4 0.87 -4.01 15.32
N ILE A 5 1.41 -4.53 14.22
CA ILE A 5 0.70 -4.81 12.96
C ILE A 5 -0.48 -5.76 13.20
N SER A 6 -0.26 -6.82 13.97
CA SER A 6 -1.32 -7.75 14.40
C SER A 6 -2.42 -7.06 15.22
N GLY A 7 -2.08 -6.05 16.02
CA GLY A 7 -3.05 -5.23 16.75
C GLY A 7 -3.88 -4.36 15.80
N ILE A 8 -3.22 -3.68 14.86
CA ILE A 8 -3.88 -2.87 13.82
C ILE A 8 -4.81 -3.75 12.96
N ASN A 9 -4.36 -4.95 12.58
CA ASN A 9 -5.12 -5.87 11.74
C ASN A 9 -6.47 -6.32 12.34
N ARG A 10 -6.64 -6.25 13.66
CA ARG A 10 -7.88 -6.57 14.37
C ARG A 10 -8.91 -5.45 14.41
N LEU A 11 -8.51 -4.23 14.06
CA LEU A 11 -9.45 -3.11 14.02
C LEU A 11 -10.50 -3.30 12.90
N PRO A 12 -11.67 -2.66 13.03
CA PRO A 12 -12.61 -2.50 11.91
C PRO A 12 -11.91 -1.92 10.67
N TYR A 13 -12.36 -2.34 9.48
CA TYR A 13 -11.70 -1.97 8.22
C TYR A 13 -11.46 -0.46 8.03
N PRO A 14 -12.44 0.44 8.29
CA PRO A 14 -12.22 1.88 8.15
C PRO A 14 -11.06 2.40 9.01
N GLU A 15 -10.94 1.90 10.24
CA GLU A 15 -9.92 2.34 11.20
C GLU A 15 -8.53 1.87 10.78
N LYS A 16 -8.36 0.57 10.48
CA LYS A 16 -7.04 0.08 10.03
C LYS A 16 -6.64 0.63 8.67
N ARG A 17 -7.59 0.87 7.76
CA ARG A 17 -7.30 1.53 6.48
C ARG A 17 -6.72 2.92 6.70
N ALA A 18 -7.32 3.72 7.60
CA ALA A 18 -6.81 5.05 7.91
C ALA A 18 -5.38 5.01 8.51
N ILE A 19 -5.10 4.05 9.39
CA ILE A 19 -3.76 3.87 9.97
C ILE A 19 -2.74 3.50 8.88
N TYR A 20 -3.05 2.51 8.04
CA TYR A 20 -2.13 2.08 6.99
C TYR A 20 -1.95 3.12 5.88
N ALA A 21 -2.97 3.92 5.58
CA ALA A 21 -2.86 5.02 4.63
C ALA A 21 -1.82 6.07 5.05
N ASN A 22 -1.62 6.29 6.36
CA ASN A 22 -0.62 7.25 6.86
C ASN A 22 0.84 6.84 6.58
N ILE A 23 1.09 5.60 6.16
CA ILE A 23 2.43 5.13 5.76
C ILE A 23 2.80 5.68 4.37
N ILE A 24 1.80 6.05 3.57
CA ILE A 24 1.99 6.56 2.23
C ILE A 24 2.39 8.03 2.33
N ALA A 25 3.55 8.38 1.75
CA ALA A 25 4.08 9.73 1.80
C ALA A 25 3.16 10.72 1.06
N PRO A 26 2.79 11.87 1.65
CA PRO A 26 1.93 12.87 1.00
C PRO A 26 2.58 13.45 -0.27
N GLU A 27 3.92 13.51 -0.35
CA GLU A 27 4.66 13.94 -1.53
C GLU A 27 4.39 13.02 -2.73
N LEU A 28 4.20 11.73 -2.49
CA LEU A 28 3.84 10.77 -3.53
C LEU A 28 2.43 11.05 -4.08
N LEU A 29 1.48 11.32 -3.19
CA LEU A 29 0.11 11.66 -3.57
C LEU A 29 0.09 12.92 -4.44
N ASN A 30 0.86 13.94 -4.04
CA ASN A 30 1.01 15.18 -4.78
C ASN A 30 1.63 14.96 -6.17
N ALA A 31 2.74 14.19 -6.25
CA ALA A 31 3.42 13.92 -7.51
C ALA A 31 2.52 13.23 -8.55
N PHE A 32 1.66 12.31 -8.12
CA PHE A 32 0.76 11.56 -8.99
C PHE A 32 -0.67 12.11 -9.05
N HIS A 33 -0.94 13.25 -8.41
CA HIS A 33 -2.25 13.90 -8.34
C HIS A 33 -3.35 12.98 -7.77
N ILE A 34 -3.00 12.18 -6.76
CA ILE A 34 -3.93 11.29 -6.06
C ILE A 34 -4.56 12.06 -4.89
N PRO A 35 -5.90 12.08 -4.76
CA PRO A 35 -6.54 12.75 -3.64
C PRO A 35 -6.25 12.03 -2.31
N PRO A 36 -6.22 12.74 -1.16
CA PRO A 36 -5.97 12.14 0.15
C PRO A 36 -6.95 11.04 0.57
N SER A 37 -8.16 10.99 -0.02
CA SER A 37 -9.11 9.89 0.17
C SER A 37 -8.60 8.56 -0.37
N LEU A 38 -7.61 8.61 -1.27
CA LEU A 38 -7.12 7.49 -2.09
C LEU A 38 -8.23 6.86 -2.93
N GLN A 39 -9.23 7.66 -3.31
CA GLN A 39 -10.32 7.27 -4.20
C GLN A 39 -10.27 8.12 -5.47
N ASP A 40 -10.60 7.54 -6.62
CA ASP A 40 -10.73 8.34 -7.84
C ASP A 40 -12.04 9.15 -7.88
N ALA A 41 -12.24 9.90 -8.97
CA ALA A 41 -13.42 10.75 -9.17
C ALA A 41 -14.75 9.96 -9.13
N GLU A 42 -14.72 8.65 -9.40
CA GLU A 42 -15.88 7.76 -9.33
C GLU A 42 -16.01 7.07 -7.96
N GLY A 43 -15.19 7.44 -6.97
CA GLY A 43 -15.21 6.90 -5.61
C GLY A 43 -14.56 5.52 -5.48
N ARG A 44 -13.82 5.05 -6.48
CA ARG A 44 -13.22 3.71 -6.49
C ARG A 44 -11.89 3.75 -5.73
N ASP A 45 -11.68 2.79 -4.83
CA ASP A 45 -10.48 2.74 -3.98
C ASP A 45 -9.24 2.42 -4.83
N LEU A 46 -8.24 3.30 -4.76
CA LEU A 46 -6.95 3.18 -5.42
C LEU A 46 -5.93 2.44 -4.53
N LEU A 47 -6.21 2.31 -3.23
CA LEU A 47 -5.40 1.56 -2.29
C LEU A 47 -5.92 0.13 -2.18
N ARG A 48 -5.13 -0.84 -2.64
CA ARG A 48 -5.36 -2.26 -2.35
C ARG A 48 -4.65 -2.61 -1.04
N LEU A 49 -5.44 -2.88 -0.01
CA LEU A 49 -4.97 -3.24 1.31
C LEU A 49 -5.27 -4.71 1.62
N ARG A 50 -4.24 -5.49 1.98
CA ARG A 50 -4.38 -6.86 2.47
C ARG A 50 -3.78 -6.95 3.86
N CYS A 51 -4.65 -7.06 4.86
CA CYS A 51 -4.29 -7.04 6.28
C CYS A 51 -5.21 -7.99 7.08
N PRO A 52 -5.04 -9.31 6.96
CA PRO A 52 -5.92 -10.28 7.63
C PRO A 52 -5.83 -10.18 9.16
N GLU A 53 -6.95 -10.34 9.85
CA GLU A 53 -7.07 -10.11 11.31
C GLU A 53 -6.06 -10.92 12.15
N ASN A 54 -5.83 -12.18 11.78
CA ASN A 54 -4.93 -13.09 12.50
C ASN A 54 -3.52 -13.14 11.90
N SER A 55 -3.09 -12.04 11.28
CA SER A 55 -1.81 -11.93 10.60
C SER A 55 -0.93 -10.88 11.28
N THR A 56 0.38 -11.13 11.32
CA THR A 56 1.39 -10.11 11.60
C THR A 56 1.81 -9.36 10.34
N ASP A 57 1.22 -9.68 9.19
CA ASP A 57 1.55 -9.18 7.86
C ASP A 57 0.52 -8.17 7.37
N ALA A 58 0.97 -7.07 6.78
CA ALA A 58 0.12 -6.18 6.01
C ALA A 58 0.82 -5.78 4.70
N LYS A 59 0.04 -5.79 3.62
CA LYS A 59 0.48 -5.41 2.27
C LYS A 59 -0.40 -4.30 1.72
N MET A 60 0.24 -3.33 1.09
CA MET A 60 -0.38 -2.13 0.54
C MET A 60 0.12 -1.95 -0.88
N ALA A 61 -0.79 -1.75 -1.82
CA ALA A 61 -0.45 -1.37 -3.18
C ALA A 61 -1.33 -0.18 -3.59
N LEU A 62 -0.71 0.98 -3.80
CA LEU A 62 -1.40 2.18 -4.27
C LEU A 62 -1.21 2.32 -5.78
N TYR A 63 -2.32 2.47 -6.49
CA TYR A 63 -2.34 2.64 -7.93
C TYR A 63 -2.68 4.08 -8.30
N ARG A 64 -2.15 4.54 -9.44
CA ARG A 64 -2.43 5.90 -9.94
C ARG A 64 -3.89 6.07 -10.38
N TYR A 65 -4.45 5.04 -10.98
CA TYR A 65 -5.84 4.97 -11.45
C TYR A 65 -6.31 3.52 -11.40
N LYS A 66 -7.62 3.32 -11.48
CA LYS A 66 -8.22 2.00 -11.49
C LYS A 66 -7.66 1.15 -12.64
N ASP A 67 -7.27 -0.08 -12.32
CA ASP A 67 -6.75 -1.07 -13.27
C ASP A 67 -5.42 -0.66 -13.94
N ALA A 68 -4.70 0.31 -13.36
CA ALA A 68 -3.32 0.58 -13.73
C ALA A 68 -2.48 -0.71 -13.61
N PRO A 69 -1.59 -0.97 -14.58
CA PRO A 69 -0.85 -2.23 -14.65
C PRO A 69 0.09 -2.44 -13.46
N ASP A 70 0.70 -1.35 -12.96
CA ASP A 70 1.57 -1.39 -11.78
C ASP A 70 1.13 -0.38 -10.71
N PRO A 71 1.43 -0.69 -9.44
CA PRO A 71 1.31 0.28 -8.38
C PRO A 71 2.44 1.31 -8.43
N ILE A 72 2.12 2.56 -8.07
CA ILE A 72 3.10 3.62 -7.82
C ILE A 72 3.79 3.43 -6.46
N PHE A 73 3.14 2.71 -5.54
CA PHE A 73 3.69 2.38 -4.24
C PHE A 73 3.34 0.95 -3.85
N TYR A 74 4.34 0.21 -3.37
CA TYR A 74 4.16 -1.07 -2.71
C TYR A 74 4.80 -1.04 -1.33
N GLY A 75 4.00 -1.33 -0.32
CA GLY A 75 4.43 -1.45 1.07
C GLY A 75 4.15 -2.85 1.60
N HIS A 76 5.14 -3.47 2.21
CA HIS A 76 4.99 -4.72 2.93
C HIS A 76 5.63 -4.57 4.31
N ILE A 77 4.80 -4.68 5.34
CA ILE A 77 5.19 -4.47 6.74
C ILE A 77 4.77 -5.66 7.59
N THR A 78 5.59 -5.97 8.59
CA THR A 78 5.28 -7.06 9.52
C THR A 78 5.77 -6.79 10.93
N ASP A 79 5.13 -7.42 11.93
CA ASP A 79 5.71 -7.53 13.26
C ASP A 79 6.88 -8.54 13.25
N THR A 80 7.95 -8.20 13.93
CA THR A 80 8.99 -9.16 14.34
C THR A 80 8.56 -9.91 15.61
N ILE A 81 9.27 -11.00 15.93
CA ILE A 81 9.05 -11.79 17.16
C ILE A 81 9.21 -10.94 18.44
N ASN A 82 9.95 -9.83 18.37
CA ASN A 82 10.16 -8.89 19.47
C ASN A 82 9.21 -7.68 19.44
N ASN A 83 8.10 -7.76 18.70
CA ASN A 83 7.10 -6.71 18.54
C ASN A 83 7.65 -5.40 17.93
N GLN A 84 8.76 -5.45 17.20
CA GLN A 84 9.24 -4.34 16.38
C GLN A 84 8.56 -4.41 15.00
N ILE A 85 8.28 -3.25 14.40
CA ILE A 85 7.78 -3.19 13.02
C ILE A 85 8.97 -3.30 12.06
N HIS A 86 8.90 -4.24 11.13
CA HIS A 86 9.84 -4.39 10.03
C HIS A 86 9.18 -3.98 8.71
N ILE A 87 9.84 -3.11 7.95
CA ILE A 87 9.46 -2.76 6.58
C ILE A 87 10.23 -3.70 5.66
N LEU A 88 9.54 -4.66 5.04
CA LEU A 88 10.15 -5.64 4.15
C LEU A 88 10.39 -5.04 2.76
N LEU A 89 9.49 -4.19 2.30
CA LEU A 89 9.60 -3.52 1.00
C LEU A 89 8.86 -2.18 1.04
N TYR A 90 9.56 -1.14 0.61
CA TYR A 90 9.01 0.18 0.32
C TYR A 90 9.45 0.56 -1.10
N GLY A 91 8.62 0.22 -2.08
CA GLY A 91 8.90 0.49 -3.50
C GLY A 91 8.12 1.71 -3.97
N LEU A 92 8.79 2.69 -4.54
CA LEU A 92 8.19 3.79 -5.30
C LEU A 92 8.54 3.60 -6.77
N ASN A 93 7.52 3.53 -7.62
CA ASN A 93 7.70 3.38 -9.05
C ASN A 93 7.13 4.61 -9.76
N ASP A 94 7.82 5.07 -10.79
CA ASP A 94 7.23 5.94 -11.79
C ASP A 94 6.73 5.10 -12.98
N PRO A 95 5.42 4.79 -13.06
CA PRO A 95 4.86 3.97 -14.12
C PRO A 95 4.77 4.71 -15.46
N SER A 96 5.12 6.00 -15.53
CA SER A 96 5.17 6.76 -16.78
C SER A 96 6.42 6.45 -17.61
N VAL A 97 7.45 5.89 -16.99
CA VAL A 97 8.70 5.51 -17.66
C VAL A 97 8.49 4.27 -18.53
N GLN A 98 9.24 4.20 -19.65
CA GLN A 98 9.19 3.07 -20.57
C GLN A 98 9.41 1.73 -19.86
N ARG A 99 8.50 0.79 -20.10
CA ARG A 99 8.61 -0.59 -19.63
C ARG A 99 9.56 -1.37 -20.56
N PHE A 100 10.54 -2.05 -19.97
CA PHE A 100 11.35 -3.02 -20.70
C PHE A 100 10.68 -4.39 -20.61
N ARG A 101 10.09 -4.84 -21.72
CA ARG A 101 9.50 -6.18 -21.82
C ARG A 101 10.57 -7.16 -22.29
N ILE A 102 11.24 -7.81 -21.34
CA ILE A 102 12.20 -8.87 -21.62
C ILE A 102 11.42 -10.17 -21.84
N TYR A 103 11.29 -10.60 -23.10
CA TYR A 103 10.85 -11.96 -23.40
C TYR A 103 12.08 -12.86 -23.38
N THR A 104 12.05 -13.94 -22.59
CA THR A 104 12.95 -15.08 -22.81
C THR A 104 12.23 -16.02 -23.76
N PRO A 105 12.76 -16.27 -24.98
CA PRO A 105 12.21 -17.30 -25.84
C PRO A 105 12.41 -18.67 -25.16
N ILE A 106 11.33 -19.45 -25.05
CA ILE A 106 11.37 -20.89 -24.77
C ILE A 106 11.58 -21.66 -26.07
#